data_AF-A0A5N0UJI9-F1
#
_entry.id   AF-A0A5N0UJI9-F1
#
_cell.length_a   1.000
_cell.length_b   1.000
_cell.length_c   1.000
_cell.angle_alpha   90.00
_cell.angle_beta   90.00
_cell.angle_gamma   90.00
#
_symmetry.space_group_name_H-M   'P 1'
#
loop_
_entity.id
_entity.type
_entity.pdbx_description
1 polymer ?
#
loop_
_entity_poly.entity_id
_entity_poly.type
_entity_poly.pdbx_seq_one_letter_code
_entity_poly.pdbx_strand_id
1 'polypeptide(L)'
;MTGWEPPPLHARNDIELWLGADLGHLPIVRSVVATIATRADFDLDAIADLRLAVDEACSTLITRAVPGSAMRCRFTVSGDELTFTGTVHSESGSAPSTKSFGWKVLTTLTDSVDTHVTSNGQHGHQVDIELAKRRVVVDAPGAGA
;
A
#
# COMPACT_ATOMS: atom_id res chain seq x y z
N MET A 1 -13.42 4.16 26.38
CA MET A 1 -12.64 3.36 25.42
C MET A 1 -13.62 2.95 24.34
N THR A 2 -13.73 3.75 23.27
CA THR A 2 -14.59 3.45 22.12
C THR A 2 -14.11 2.14 21.49
N GLY A 3 -15.04 1.21 21.28
CA GLY A 3 -14.76 -0.11 20.73
C GLY A 3 -14.23 0.03 19.31
N TRP A 4 -12.90 0.00 19.19
CA TRP A 4 -12.25 -0.28 17.93
C TRP A 4 -12.51 -1.76 17.63
N GLU A 5 -13.37 -2.03 16.66
CA GLU A 5 -13.55 -3.36 16.10
C GLU A 5 -12.65 -3.44 14.85
N PRO A 6 -11.68 -4.37 14.82
CA PRO A 6 -10.88 -4.54 13.61
C PRO A 6 -11.82 -4.90 12.46
N PRO A 7 -11.65 -4.29 11.27
CA PRO A 7 -12.44 -4.69 10.13
C PRO A 7 -12.25 -6.18 9.88
N PRO A 8 -13.24 -6.87 9.29
CA PRO A 8 -13.07 -8.26 8.90
C PRO A 8 -11.83 -8.36 7.99
N LEU A 9 -10.80 -9.06 8.47
CA LEU A 9 -9.66 -9.45 7.65
C LEU A 9 -10.11 -10.68 6.88
N HIS A 10 -10.21 -10.55 5.55
CA HIS A 10 -10.92 -11.51 4.70
C HIS A 10 -10.04 -12.72 4.35
N ALA A 11 -8.75 -12.71 4.71
CA ALA A 11 -7.82 -13.82 4.52
C ALA A 11 -6.83 -14.00 5.69
N ARG A 12 -6.25 -15.21 5.84
CA ARG A 12 -5.18 -15.50 6.82
C ARG A 12 -3.91 -14.64 6.62
N ASN A 13 -3.77 -14.03 5.44
CA ASN A 13 -2.59 -13.29 5.02
C ASN A 13 -2.81 -11.77 4.96
N ASP A 14 -3.95 -11.29 5.47
CA ASP A 14 -4.22 -9.86 5.56
C ASP A 14 -3.55 -9.28 6.80
N ILE A 15 -2.76 -8.23 6.60
CA ILE A 15 -2.13 -7.45 7.66
C ILE A 15 -2.60 -6.02 7.51
N GLU A 16 -3.11 -5.44 8.60
CA GLU A 16 -3.56 -4.06 8.64
C GLU A 16 -2.82 -3.27 9.72
N LEU A 17 -2.38 -2.07 9.35
CA LEU A 17 -1.68 -1.13 10.22
C LEU A 17 -2.40 0.21 10.18
N TRP A 18 -2.68 0.77 11.36
CA TRP A 18 -3.19 2.12 11.52
C TRP A 18 -2.13 2.99 12.18
N LEU A 19 -1.95 4.20 11.64
CA LEU A 19 -0.96 5.15 12.10
C LEU A 19 -1.49 6.57 11.93
N GLY A 20 -0.93 7.54 12.65
CA GLY A 20 -1.18 8.94 12.33
C GLY A 20 -0.76 9.23 10.89
N ALA A 21 -1.48 10.11 10.20
CA ALA A 21 -1.07 10.60 8.89
C ALA A 21 0.11 11.58 9.03
N ASP A 22 1.28 11.03 9.36
CA ASP A 22 2.52 11.75 9.65
C ASP A 22 3.69 11.06 8.93
N LEU A 23 4.49 11.85 8.21
CA LEU A 23 5.67 11.38 7.45
C LEU A 23 6.71 10.71 8.37
N GLY A 24 6.74 11.06 9.66
CA GLY A 24 7.60 10.43 10.66
C GLY A 24 7.33 8.94 10.88
N HIS A 25 6.17 8.43 10.47
CA HIS A 25 5.82 7.01 10.58
C HIS A 25 6.17 6.18 9.34
N LEU A 26 6.59 6.79 8.22
CA LEU A 26 6.98 6.07 7.01
C LEU A 26 8.05 4.97 7.24
N PRO A 27 9.08 5.15 8.09
CA PRO A 27 10.03 4.07 8.39
C PRO A 27 9.38 2.78 8.93
N ILE A 28 8.26 2.90 9.65
CA ILE A 28 7.53 1.76 10.19
C ILE A 28 6.87 0.99 9.04
N VAL A 29 6.14 1.70 8.17
CA VAL A 29 5.45 1.08 7.02
C VAL A 29 6.47 0.39 6.09
N ARG A 30 7.62 1.05 5.83
CA ARG A 30 8.73 0.46 5.04
C ARG A 30 9.32 -0.80 5.67
N SER A 31 9.31 -0.90 7.00
CA SER A 31 9.81 -2.09 7.71
C SER A 31 8.80 -3.23 7.67
N VAL A 32 7.51 -2.90 7.78
CA VAL A 32 6.40 -3.86 7.68
C VAL A 32 6.37 -4.48 6.28
N VAL A 33 6.33 -3.68 5.21
CA VAL A 33 6.29 -4.22 3.83
C VAL A 33 7.50 -5.09 3.52
N ALA A 34 8.70 -4.69 3.97
CA ALA A 34 9.91 -5.49 3.77
C ALA A 34 9.81 -6.86 4.47
N THR A 35 9.29 -6.88 5.71
CA THR A 35 9.10 -8.11 6.47
C THR A 35 8.08 -9.02 5.81
N ILE A 36 6.96 -8.47 5.32
CA ILE A 36 5.90 -9.22 4.61
C ILE A 36 6.46 -9.81 3.32
N ALA A 37 7.12 -9.00 2.49
CA ALA A 37 7.69 -9.41 1.23
C ALA A 37 8.78 -10.48 1.40
N THR A 38 9.65 -10.33 2.41
CA THR A 38 10.66 -11.35 2.76
C THR A 38 10.00 -12.69 3.13
N ARG A 39 8.92 -12.67 3.92
CA ARG A 39 8.19 -13.88 4.30
C ARG A 39 7.40 -14.50 3.14
N ALA A 40 7.15 -13.73 2.09
CA ALA A 40 6.47 -14.16 0.87
C ALA A 40 7.45 -14.54 -0.26
N ASP A 41 8.74 -14.73 0.06
CA ASP A 41 9.80 -15.12 -0.88
C ASP A 41 9.97 -14.17 -2.08
N PHE A 42 9.79 -12.86 -1.86
CA PHE A 42 10.22 -11.85 -2.84
C PHE A 42 11.75 -11.70 -2.81
N ASP A 43 12.35 -11.46 -3.97
CA ASP A 43 13.78 -11.17 -4.07
C ASP A 43 14.13 -9.76 -3.54
N LEU A 44 15.42 -9.49 -3.39
CA LEU A 44 15.90 -8.24 -2.80
C LEU A 44 15.52 -7.00 -3.62
N ASP A 45 15.49 -7.13 -4.95
CA ASP A 45 15.14 -6.04 -5.85
C ASP A 45 13.65 -5.72 -5.73
N ALA A 46 12.80 -6.74 -5.74
CA ALA A 46 11.36 -6.58 -5.56
C ALA A 46 11.01 -6.05 -4.16
N ILE A 47 11.75 -6.44 -3.11
CA ILE A 47 11.62 -5.86 -1.77
C ILE A 47 12.02 -4.38 -1.78
N ALA A 48 13.12 -4.00 -2.43
CA ALA A 48 13.55 -2.61 -2.53
C ALA A 48 12.50 -1.76 -3.26
N ASP A 49 11.97 -2.27 -4.38
CA ASP A 49 10.91 -1.62 -5.15
C ASP A 49 9.64 -1.45 -4.33
N LEU A 50 9.21 -2.48 -3.60
CA LEU A 50 8.04 -2.43 -2.71
C LEU A 50 8.21 -1.38 -1.61
N ARG A 51 9.39 -1.30 -0.99
CA ARG A 51 9.65 -0.29 0.05
C ARG A 51 9.57 1.11 -0.51
N LEU A 52 10.11 1.35 -1.71
CA LEU A 52 10.08 2.65 -2.36
C LEU A 52 8.67 3.02 -2.84
N ALA A 53 7.95 2.06 -3.44
CA ALA A 53 6.59 2.27 -3.91
C ALA A 53 5.60 2.55 -2.76
N VAL A 54 5.68 1.78 -1.67
CA VAL A 54 4.87 2.02 -0.47
C VAL A 54 5.22 3.36 0.17
N ASP A 55 6.49 3.75 0.21
CA ASP A 55 6.91 5.06 0.73
C ASP A 55 6.29 6.21 -0.07
N GLU A 56 6.35 6.14 -1.40
CA GLU A 56 5.79 7.16 -2.29
C GLU A 56 4.26 7.21 -2.21
N ALA A 57 3.59 6.06 -2.15
CA ALA A 57 2.14 6.01 -1.98
C ALA A 57 1.71 6.60 -0.63
N CYS A 58 2.37 6.23 0.47
CA CYS A 58 2.07 6.77 1.79
C CYS A 58 2.35 8.27 1.87
N SER A 59 3.48 8.76 1.36
CA SER A 59 3.78 10.20 1.38
C SER A 59 2.77 11.01 0.54
N THR A 60 2.38 10.48 -0.61
CA THR A 60 1.33 11.03 -1.48
C THR A 60 -0.03 11.12 -0.75
N LEU A 61 -0.40 10.09 0.01
CA LEU A 61 -1.64 10.09 0.79
C LEU A 61 -1.57 11.04 1.98
N ILE A 62 -0.47 11.01 2.76
CA ILE A 62 -0.30 11.85 3.96
C ILE A 62 -0.38 13.33 3.61
N THR A 63 0.19 13.76 2.48
CA THR A 63 0.09 15.17 2.03
C THR A 63 -1.33 15.63 1.66
N ARG A 64 -2.26 14.69 1.50
CA ARG A 64 -3.70 14.95 1.23
C ARG A 64 -4.57 14.71 2.44
N ALA A 65 -4.03 14.11 3.50
CA ALA A 65 -4.80 13.72 4.66
C ALA A 65 -5.28 14.94 5.44
N VAL A 66 -6.46 14.84 6.05
CA VAL A 66 -6.91 15.83 7.04
C VAL A 66 -5.89 15.88 8.17
N PRO A 67 -5.40 17.06 8.58
CA PRO A 67 -4.42 17.18 9.65
C PRO A 67 -4.87 16.48 10.94
N GLY A 68 -3.99 15.66 11.53
CA GLY A 68 -4.28 14.90 12.75
C GLY A 68 -5.17 13.66 12.54
N SER A 69 -5.56 13.34 11.30
CA SER A 69 -6.27 12.10 10.99
C SER A 69 -5.32 10.89 10.92
N ALA A 70 -5.91 9.69 10.85
CA ALA A 70 -5.17 8.45 10.68
C ALA A 70 -5.02 8.07 9.20
N MET A 71 -3.94 7.37 8.89
CA MET A 71 -3.78 6.57 7.68
C MET A 71 -4.02 5.09 8.04
N ARG A 72 -4.64 4.36 7.11
CA ARG A 72 -4.74 2.90 7.16
C ARG A 72 -3.87 2.31 6.04
N CYS A 73 -3.08 1.31 6.38
CA CYS A 73 -2.27 0.54 5.45
C CYS A 73 -2.71 -0.92 5.52
N ARG A 74 -3.20 -1.47 4.40
CA ARG A 74 -3.53 -2.89 4.29
C ARG A 74 -2.55 -3.58 3.35
N PHE A 75 -2.11 -4.76 3.74
CA PHE A 75 -1.25 -5.64 2.96
C PHE A 75 -1.94 -6.99 2.81
N THR A 76 -1.99 -7.51 1.60
CA THR A 76 -2.54 -8.83 1.32
C THR A 76 -1.56 -9.59 0.44
N VAL A 77 -1.21 -10.82 0.85
CA VAL A 77 -0.40 -11.73 0.04
C VAL A 77 -1.28 -12.85 -0.47
N SER A 78 -1.41 -12.95 -1.80
CA SER A 78 -2.20 -13.96 -2.49
C SER A 78 -1.38 -14.62 -3.59
N GLY A 79 -1.00 -15.88 -3.39
CA GLY A 79 -0.15 -16.60 -4.33
C GLY A 79 1.24 -15.98 -4.44
N ASP A 80 1.55 -15.43 -5.61
CA ASP A 80 2.80 -14.74 -5.95
C ASP A 80 2.68 -13.21 -5.91
N GLU A 81 1.51 -12.66 -5.56
CA GLU A 81 1.25 -11.22 -5.54
C GLU A 81 1.14 -10.67 -4.11
N LEU A 82 1.76 -9.50 -3.90
CA LEU A 82 1.59 -8.66 -2.73
C LEU A 82 0.85 -7.38 -3.17
N THR A 83 -0.33 -7.17 -2.59
CA THR A 83 -1.12 -5.96 -2.75
C THR A 83 -0.96 -5.07 -1.52
N PHE A 84 -0.72 -3.78 -1.73
CA PHE A 84 -0.77 -2.75 -0.70
C PHE A 84 -1.89 -1.76 -1.02
N THR A 85 -2.71 -1.43 -0.02
CA THR A 85 -3.70 -0.36 -0.10
C THR A 85 -3.46 0.64 1.04
N GLY A 86 -3.11 1.87 0.69
CA GLY A 86 -3.07 3.00 1.62
C GLY A 86 -4.36 3.81 1.53
N THR A 87 -4.92 4.21 2.67
CA THR A 87 -6.18 4.96 2.77
C THR A 87 -6.02 6.13 3.73
N VAL A 88 -6.50 7.32 3.33
CA VAL A 88 -6.65 8.48 4.23
C VAL A 88 -8.00 9.17 4.05
N HIS A 89 -8.41 9.92 5.06
CA HIS A 89 -9.47 10.92 4.93
C HIS A 89 -8.90 12.23 4.37
N SER A 90 -9.60 12.84 3.42
CA SER A 90 -9.21 14.08 2.73
C SER A 90 -10.40 15.03 2.64
N GLU A 91 -10.13 16.34 2.74
CA GLU A 91 -11.11 17.39 2.43
C GLU A 91 -11.33 17.54 0.91
N SER A 92 -10.35 17.13 0.10
CA SER A 92 -10.42 17.18 -1.36
C SER A 92 -10.91 15.86 -1.95
N GLY A 93 -11.87 15.94 -2.86
CA GLY A 93 -12.35 14.81 -3.66
C GLY A 93 -11.54 14.54 -4.92
N SER A 94 -10.36 15.13 -5.06
CA SER A 94 -9.52 14.93 -6.24
C SER A 94 -8.57 13.74 -6.05
N ALA A 95 -8.50 12.88 -7.07
CA ALA A 95 -7.54 11.79 -7.10
C ALA A 95 -6.09 12.32 -7.19
N PRO A 96 -5.09 11.59 -6.67
CA PRO A 96 -3.69 11.83 -6.95
C PRO A 96 -3.42 12.00 -8.45
N SER A 97 -2.54 12.94 -8.80
CA SER A 97 -2.23 13.20 -10.21
C SER A 97 -1.42 12.05 -10.79
N THR A 98 -2.01 11.36 -11.75
CA THR A 98 -1.36 10.25 -12.48
C THR A 98 -0.24 10.71 -13.42
N LYS A 99 -0.08 12.04 -13.60
CA LYS A 99 1.01 12.65 -14.38
C LYS A 99 2.19 13.10 -13.54
N SER A 100 2.07 13.04 -12.21
CA SER A 100 3.12 13.46 -11.28
C SER A 100 4.35 12.56 -11.37
N PHE A 101 5.50 13.07 -10.89
CA PHE A 101 6.72 12.27 -10.79
C PHE A 101 6.51 11.07 -9.87
N GLY A 102 5.89 11.26 -8.70
CA GLY A 102 5.57 10.19 -7.76
C GLY A 102 4.74 9.06 -8.39
N TRP A 103 3.72 9.41 -9.19
CA TRP A 103 2.95 8.39 -9.90
C TRP A 103 3.78 7.61 -10.92
N LYS A 104 4.70 8.27 -11.63
CA LYS A 104 5.61 7.60 -12.55
C LYS A 104 6.53 6.63 -11.82
N VAL A 105 7.02 7.00 -10.64
CA VAL A 105 7.79 6.11 -9.76
C VAL A 105 6.97 4.88 -9.41
N LEU A 106 5.73 5.04 -8.95
CA LEU A 106 4.83 3.92 -8.66
C LEU A 106 4.66 2.99 -9.86
N THR A 107 4.28 3.51 -11.03
CA THR A 107 4.08 2.71 -12.25
C THR A 107 5.35 2.02 -12.76
N THR A 108 6.54 2.48 -12.33
CA THR A 108 7.82 1.86 -12.71
C THR A 108 8.17 0.71 -11.77
N LEU A 109 7.80 0.82 -10.49
CA LEU A 109 8.20 -0.12 -9.45
C LEU A 109 7.19 -1.24 -9.23
N THR A 110 5.94 -1.08 -9.68
CA THR A 110 4.83 -2.00 -9.40
C THR A 110 4.20 -2.51 -10.69
N ASP A 111 3.54 -3.67 -10.63
CA ASP A 111 2.84 -4.25 -11.78
C ASP A 111 1.52 -3.53 -12.07
N SER A 112 0.87 -3.04 -11.02
CA SER A 112 -0.28 -2.16 -11.12
C SER A 112 -0.23 -1.09 -10.04
N VAL A 113 -0.88 0.03 -10.34
CA VAL A 113 -1.18 1.08 -9.38
C VAL A 113 -2.50 1.74 -9.78
N ASP A 114 -3.39 1.84 -8.81
CA ASP A 114 -4.72 2.42 -8.96
C ASP A 114 -4.98 3.41 -7.84
N THR A 115 -5.92 4.31 -8.09
CA THR A 115 -6.38 5.25 -7.07
C THR A 115 -7.87 5.40 -7.14
N HIS A 116 -8.49 5.46 -5.95
CA HIS A 116 -9.91 5.62 -5.81
C HIS A 116 -10.20 6.79 -4.87
N VAL A 117 -11.28 7.51 -5.17
CA VAL A 117 -11.80 8.55 -4.28
C VAL A 117 -13.28 8.29 -4.07
N THR A 118 -13.66 8.02 -2.82
CA THR A 118 -15.05 7.84 -2.43
C THR A 118 -15.51 9.05 -1.62
N SER A 119 -16.68 9.61 -1.96
CA SER A 119 -17.33 10.61 -1.12
C SER A 119 -18.05 9.93 0.04
N ASN A 120 -17.72 10.28 1.28
CA ASN A 120 -18.35 9.76 2.49
C ASN A 120 -19.44 10.71 3.04
N GLY A 121 -20.11 11.42 2.13
CA GLY A 121 -21.18 12.37 2.48
C GLY A 121 -20.66 13.53 3.32
N GLN A 122 -21.11 13.66 4.57
CA GLN A 122 -20.72 14.75 5.46
C GLN A 122 -19.29 14.63 6.04
N HIS A 123 -18.62 13.48 5.88
CA HIS A 123 -17.31 13.19 6.48
C HIS A 123 -16.13 13.43 5.52
N GLY A 124 -16.34 14.17 4.43
CA GLY A 124 -15.33 14.44 3.41
C GLY A 124 -15.13 13.27 2.44
N HIS A 125 -13.91 13.10 1.97
CA HIS A 125 -13.53 12.09 0.98
C HIS A 125 -12.58 11.06 1.58
N GLN A 126 -12.70 9.82 1.14
CA GLN A 126 -11.68 8.80 1.32
C GLN A 126 -10.84 8.73 0.06
N VAL A 127 -9.52 8.80 0.20
CA VAL A 127 -8.58 8.66 -0.91
C VAL A 127 -7.74 7.42 -0.68
N ASP A 128 -7.72 6.56 -1.69
CA ASP A 128 -7.01 5.30 -1.68
C ASP A 128 -5.94 5.28 -2.79
N ILE A 129 -4.76 4.72 -2.47
CA ILE A 129 -3.79 4.27 -3.47
C ILE A 129 -3.60 2.77 -3.25
N GLU A 130 -3.87 2.00 -4.30
CA GLU A 130 -3.62 0.57 -4.34
C GLU A 130 -2.46 0.29 -5.29
N LEU A 131 -1.56 -0.61 -4.92
CA LEU A 131 -0.51 -1.12 -5.79
C LEU A 131 -0.35 -2.63 -5.60
N ALA A 132 0.08 -3.30 -6.66
CA ALA A 132 0.40 -4.71 -6.61
C ALA A 132 1.79 -4.99 -7.21
N LYS A 133 2.48 -5.94 -6.61
CA LYS A 133 3.78 -6.45 -7.08
C LYS A 133 3.75 -7.97 -7.03
N ARG A 134 4.07 -8.61 -8.14
CA ARG A 134 4.28 -10.05 -8.27
C ARG A 134 5.75 -10.36 -8.06
N ARG A 135 6.03 -11.44 -7.32
CA ARG A 135 7.39 -12.00 -7.26
C ARG A 135 7.68 -12.69 -8.59
N VAL A 136 8.95 -12.69 -8.99
CA VAL A 136 9.38 -13.44 -10.17
C VAL A 136 9.36 -14.94 -9.84
N VAL A 137 8.50 -15.69 -10.51
CA VAL A 137 8.54 -17.16 -10.44
C VAL A 137 9.55 -17.64 -11.47
N VAL A 138 10.75 -18.00 -11.02
CA VAL A 138 11.70 -18.71 -11.88
C VAL A 138 11.25 -20.16 -11.95
N ASP A 139 10.68 -20.55 -13.09
CA ASP A 139 10.38 -21.95 -13.36
C ASP A 139 11.70 -22.72 -13.41
N ALA A 140 11.87 -23.73 -12.55
CA ALA A 140 13.05 -24.57 -12.61
C ALA A 140 13.04 -25.31 -13.96
N PRO A 141 14.16 -25.36 -14.71
CA PRO A 141 14.19 -26.14 -15.94
C PRO A 141 13.81 -27.58 -15.62
N GLY A 142 12.74 -28.04 -16.27
CA GLY A 142 12.16 -29.35 -16.03
C GLY A 142 13.21 -30.44 -16.03
N ALA A 143 13.16 -31.30 -15.02
CA ALA A 143 13.89 -32.56 -15.02
C ALA A 143 13.30 -33.46 -16.14
N GLY A 144 13.72 -33.18 -17.37
CA GLY A 144 13.60 -34.09 -18.49
C GLY A 144 14.76 -35.07 -18.44
N ALA A 145 14.48 -36.28 -17.94
CA ALA A 145 15.17 -37.52 -18.30
C ALA A 145 14.23 -38.70 -18.01
#